data_AF-A0A356SEA5-F1
#
_entry.id   AF-A0A356SEA5-F1
#
_cell.length_a   1.000
_cell.length_b   1.000
_cell.length_c   1.000
_cell.angle_alpha   90.00
_cell.angle_beta   90.00
_cell.angle_gamma   90.00
#
_symmetry.space_group_name_H-M   'P 1'
#
loop_
_entity.id
_entity.type
_entity.pdbx_description
1 polymer ?
#
loop_
_entity_poly.entity_id
_entity_poly.type
_entity_poly.pdbx_seq_one_letter_code
_entity_poly.pdbx_strand_id
1 'polypeptide(L)'
;HTDARAPLKHSTVFDIVFLDPPFHTDLLNLTLQWLLDSNSLHPNTLIYLETPKNVSVENFPLSIRKEKSASDVTSRLVSPC
;
A
#
# COMPACT_ATOMS: atom_id res chain seq x y z
N HIS A 1 -21.68 -2.79 -10.18
CA HIS A 1 -20.44 -3.05 -9.43
C HIS A 1 -19.52 -3.95 -10.26
N THR A 2 -18.71 -3.39 -11.17
CA THR A 2 -17.80 -4.17 -12.03
C THR A 2 -16.60 -3.32 -12.44
N ASP A 3 -15.82 -2.82 -11.47
CA ASP A 3 -14.67 -1.94 -11.77
C ASP A 3 -13.31 -2.51 -11.33
N ALA A 4 -13.27 -3.73 -10.79
CA ALA A 4 -12.02 -4.33 -10.27
C ALA A 4 -11.58 -5.61 -11.03
N ARG A 5 -12.02 -5.81 -12.28
CA ARG A 5 -11.74 -7.06 -13.04
C ARG A 5 -10.62 -6.95 -14.07
N ALA A 6 -10.09 -5.76 -14.34
CA ALA A 6 -9.03 -5.58 -15.33
C ALA A 6 -7.83 -4.85 -14.71
N PRO A 7 -6.59 -5.32 -14.94
CA PRO A 7 -5.38 -4.57 -14.57
C PRO A 7 -5.33 -3.24 -15.35
N LEU A 8 -4.91 -2.17 -14.67
CA LEU A 8 -4.79 -0.82 -15.24
C LEU A 8 -3.78 -0.81 -16.40
N LYS A 9 -4.05 -0.03 -17.46
CA LYS A 9 -3.15 0.08 -18.63
C LYS A 9 -1.77 0.58 -18.20
N HIS A 10 -0.75 -0.06 -18.78
CA HIS A 10 0.64 -0.20 -18.34
C HIS A 10 1.54 1.06 -18.33
N SER A 11 1.00 2.27 -18.09
CA SER A 11 1.84 3.49 -18.05
C SER A 11 1.29 4.62 -17.19
N THR A 12 0.38 4.33 -16.25
CA THR A 12 -0.04 5.31 -15.24
C THR A 12 0.82 5.14 -13.99
N VAL A 13 1.61 6.17 -13.72
CA VAL A 13 2.25 6.40 -12.43
C VAL A 13 1.21 7.05 -11.52
N PHE A 14 1.07 6.55 -10.29
CA PHE A 14 0.12 7.09 -9.31
C PHE A 14 0.81 8.03 -8.34
N ASP A 15 0.20 9.19 -8.08
CA ASP A 15 0.66 10.08 -7.02
C ASP A 15 0.22 9.60 -5.63
N ILE A 16 -0.93 8.94 -5.55
CA ILE A 16 -1.48 8.41 -4.31
C ILE A 16 -2.10 7.03 -4.56
N VAL A 17 -1.76 6.05 -3.72
CA VAL A 17 -2.32 4.70 -3.74
C VAL A 17 -2.95 4.40 -2.38
N PHE A 18 -4.16 3.84 -2.37
CA PHE A 18 -4.85 3.41 -1.16
C PHE A 18 -4.88 1.90 -1.11
N LEU A 19 -4.35 1.33 -0.03
CA LEU A 19 -4.27 -0.11 0.22
C LEU A 19 -4.99 -0.44 1.52
N ASP A 20 -6.19 -1.02 1.37
CA ASP A 20 -7.01 -1.58 2.44
C ASP A 20 -7.32 -3.05 2.13
N PRO A 21 -6.30 -3.94 2.21
CA PRO A 21 -6.50 -5.37 1.99
C PRO A 21 -7.21 -6.01 3.19
N PRO A 22 -8.02 -7.06 2.97
CA PRO A 22 -8.69 -7.75 4.07
C PRO A 22 -7.69 -8.36 5.06
N PHE A 23 -7.91 -8.11 6.35
CA PHE A 23 -6.96 -8.31 7.45
C PHE A 23 -6.46 -9.75 7.69
N HIS A 24 -7.16 -10.76 7.16
CA HIS A 24 -6.90 -12.17 7.48
C HIS A 24 -6.01 -12.90 6.45
N THR A 25 -5.26 -12.17 5.63
CA THR A 25 -4.50 -12.75 4.52
C THR A 25 -3.13 -12.08 4.33
N ASP A 26 -2.18 -12.81 3.74
CA ASP A 26 -0.90 -12.27 3.25
C ASP A 26 -1.04 -11.32 2.04
N LEU A 27 -2.27 -10.91 1.71
CA LEU A 27 -2.54 -10.03 0.57
C LEU A 27 -1.85 -8.68 0.69
N LEU A 28 -1.66 -8.14 1.91
CA LEU A 28 -0.90 -6.91 2.08
C LEU A 28 0.51 -7.07 1.51
N ASN A 29 1.24 -8.08 1.97
CA ASN A 29 2.62 -8.31 1.56
C ASN A 29 2.72 -8.53 0.05
N LEU A 30 1.84 -9.37 -0.50
CA LEU A 30 1.80 -9.66 -1.94
C LEU A 30 1.46 -8.40 -2.77
N THR A 31 0.49 -7.60 -2.33
CA THR A 31 0.07 -6.39 -3.04
C THR A 31 1.14 -5.32 -2.96
N LEU A 32 1.78 -5.14 -1.79
CA LEU A 32 2.86 -4.19 -1.60
C LEU A 32 4.07 -4.56 -2.47
N GLN A 33 4.44 -5.84 -2.48
CA GLN A 33 5.53 -6.34 -3.32
C GLN A 33 5.22 -6.11 -4.80
N TRP A 34 4.04 -6.53 -5.28
CA TRP A 34 3.63 -6.31 -6.66
C TRP A 34 3.62 -4.82 -7.04
N LEU A 35 3.18 -3.94 -6.14
CA LEU A 35 3.12 -2.50 -6.36
C LEU A 35 4.53 -1.90 -6.44
N LEU A 36 5.45 -2.33 -5.57
CA LEU A 36 6.85 -1.89 -5.56
C LEU A 36 7.64 -2.40 -6.78
N ASP A 37 7.34 -3.61 -7.25
CA ASP A 37 7.92 -4.17 -8.48
C ASP A 37 7.29 -3.57 -9.75
N SER A 38 6.16 -2.86 -9.62
CA SER A 38 5.48 -2.23 -10.74
C SER A 38 6.11 -0.89 -11.14
N ASN A 39 6.05 -0.55 -12.42
CA ASN A 39 6.46 0.76 -12.94
C ASN A 39 5.43 1.88 -12.65
N SER A 40 4.50 1.65 -11.72
CA SER A 40 3.39 2.55 -11.39
C SER A 40 3.66 3.48 -10.20
N LEU A 41 4.83 3.37 -9.56
CA LEU A 41 5.26 4.26 -8.48
C LEU A 41 6.36 5.20 -8.95
N HIS A 42 6.37 6.41 -8.37
CA HIS A 42 7.48 7.34 -8.45
C HIS A 42 7.95 7.72 -7.03
N PRO A 43 9.11 8.37 -6.87
CA PRO A 43 9.68 8.67 -5.56
C PRO A 43 8.76 9.49 -4.64
N ASN A 44 7.85 10.28 -5.21
CA ASN A 44 6.92 11.10 -4.44
C ASN A 44 5.53 10.47 -4.32
N THR A 45 5.33 9.22 -4.78
CA THR A 45 4.07 8.51 -4.56
C THR A 45 3.80 8.34 -3.07
N LEU A 46 2.58 8.67 -2.66
CA LEU A 46 2.08 8.42 -1.33
C LEU A 46 1.27 7.12 -1.31
N ILE A 47 1.58 6.22 -0.39
CA ILE A 47 0.84 4.98 -0.21
C ILE A 47 0.17 5.05 1.16
N TYR A 48 -1.16 5.05 1.17
CA TYR A 48 -1.96 4.96 2.38
C TYR A 48 -2.28 3.49 2.65
N LEU A 49 -1.94 3.02 3.84
CA LEU A 49 -2.03 1.63 4.26
C LEU A 49 -2.91 1.54 5.51
N GLU A 50 -3.93 0.69 5.48
CA GLU A 50 -4.64 0.28 6.69
C GLU A 50 -4.32 -1.18 7.00
N THR A 51 -3.84 -1.42 8.21
CA THR A 51 -3.35 -2.74 8.63
C THR A 51 -3.72 -2.98 10.08
N PRO A 52 -3.86 -4.23 10.55
CA PRO A 52 -4.01 -4.51 11.97
C PRO A 52 -2.79 -4.00 12.75
N LYS A 53 -2.96 -3.63 14.02
CA LYS A 53 -1.87 -3.06 14.85
C LYS A 53 -0.57 -3.87 14.89
N ASN A 54 -0.64 -5.18 14.71
CA ASN A 54 0.50 -6.09 14.82
C ASN A 54 1.19 -6.40 13.48
N VAL A 55 0.80 -5.74 12.38
CA VAL A 55 1.45 -5.92 11.09
C VAL A 55 2.59 -4.91 10.92
N SER A 56 3.79 -5.44 10.74
CA SER A 56 4.98 -4.65 10.38
C SER A 56 5.09 -4.50 8.87
N VAL A 57 5.45 -3.29 8.43
CA VAL A 57 5.75 -2.95 7.02
C VAL A 57 7.22 -2.59 6.83
N GLU A 58 8.06 -2.78 7.85
CA GLU A 58 9.48 -2.42 7.85
C GLU A 58 10.33 -3.28 6.91
N ASN A 59 9.81 -4.43 6.49
CA ASN A 59 10.48 -5.32 5.54
C ASN A 59 10.50 -4.78 4.11
N PHE A 60 9.79 -3.68 3.84
CA PHE A 60 9.71 -3.06 2.54
C PHE A 60 10.53 -1.77 2.50
N PRO A 61 11.10 -1.40 1.33
CA PRO A 61 11.84 -0.15 1.15
C PRO A 61 10.88 1.05 1.13
N LEU A 62 10.27 1.35 2.28
CA LEU A 62 9.26 2.38 2.46
C LEU A 62 9.65 3.30 3.61
N SER A 63 9.46 4.60 3.40
CA SER A 63 9.62 5.62 4.41
C SER A 63 8.27 5.97 5.02
N ILE A 64 8.12 5.82 6.34
CA ILE A 64 6.91 6.20 7.05
C ILE A 64 6.87 7.73 7.18
N ARG A 65 5.83 8.35 6.61
CA ARG A 65 5.58 9.81 6.69
C ARG A 65 4.62 10.16 7.82
N LYS A 66 3.62 9.30 8.05
CA LYS A 66 2.63 9.46 9.11
C LYS A 66 2.14 8.09 9.55
N GLU A 67 1.92 7.92 10.85
CA GLU A 67 1.32 6.73 11.42
C GLU A 67 0.27 7.15 12.45
N LYS A 68 -0.87 6.47 12.47
CA LYS A 68 -1.90 6.63 13.49
C LYS A 68 -2.52 5.27 13.79
N SER A 69 -2.52 4.91 15.07
CA SER A 69 -3.16 3.67 15.53
C SER A 69 -4.47 3.99 16.24
N ALA A 70 -5.54 3.28 15.89
CA ALA A 70 -6.87 3.41 16.48
C ALA A 70 -7.47 2.02 16.72
N SER A 71 -7.87 1.74 17.96
CA SER A 71 -8.47 0.46 18.41
C SER A 71 -7.69 -0.78 17.97
N ASP A 72 -7.98 -1.35 16.80
CA ASP A 72 -7.37 -2.58 16.28
C ASP A 72 -6.59 -2.38 14.96
N VAL A 73 -6.65 -1.16 14.40
CA VAL A 73 -6.08 -0.82 13.10
C VAL A 73 -5.00 0.26 13.27
N THR A 74 -3.98 0.17 12.43
CA THR A 74 -2.94 1.18 12.22
C THR A 74 -3.01 1.66 10.78
N SER A 75 -3.27 2.96 10.63
CA SER A 75 -3.23 3.67 9.37
C SER A 75 -1.84 4.28 9.19
N ARG A 76 -1.19 4.03 8.05
CA ARG A 76 0.12 4.59 7.71
C ARG A 76 0.06 5.32 6.38
N LEU A 77 0.77 6.43 6.30
CA LEU A 77 1.11 7.08 5.05
C LEU A 77 2.61 6.88 4.83
N VAL A 78 2.98 6.22 3.75
CA VAL A 78 4.37 5.89 3.42
C VAL A 78 4.72 6.36 2.01
N SER A 79 6.01 6.47 1.72
CA SER A 79 6.52 6.70 0.36
C SER A 79 7.59 5.67 0.02
N PRO A 80 7.79 5.31 -1.26
CA PRO A 80 8.95 4.54 -1.71
C PRO A 80 10.27 5.21 -1.28
N CYS A 81 11.26 4.39 -0.89
CA CYS A 81 12.63 4.83 -0.66
C CYS A 81 13.44 4.86 -1.96
#